data_AF-A0A7C1A5D6-F1
#
_entry.id   AF-A0A7C1A5D6-F1
#
_cell.length_a   1.000
_cell.length_b   1.000
_cell.length_c   1.000
_cell.angle_alpha   90.00
_cell.angle_beta   90.00
_cell.angle_gamma   90.00
#
_symmetry.space_group_name_H-M   'P 1'
#
loop_
_entity.id
_entity.type
_entity.pdbx_description
1 polymer ?
#
loop_
_entity_poly.entity_id
_entity_poly.type
_entity_poly.pdbx_seq_one_letter_code
_entity_poly.pdbx_strand_id
1 'polypeptide(L)'
;NIYHYASLEFRSNYVELGIKDGYIFRNDNPDNKISYWELAEKVKEKGDCLKAEASFFPHTDKPDPKTGQGEKVYVAYTFVTQVVEVEVDTDTGIVQVLNVYTAADIGKAVNPKNVEGQIEGGTVQGIGMALMEEQIIKEGITLNPDLTGYLIPTSMDIPHFTNRLVENEDSDGPFGAKGIGEPATIATVPAIANAIYDAVGVRIFNLPITPEKMLKALKENRVFGM
;
A
#
# COMPACT_ATOMS: atom_id res chain seq x y z
N ASN A 1 -21.80 8.77 -24.53
CA ASN A 1 -20.92 9.40 -23.53
C ASN A 1 -21.17 10.91 -23.50
N ILE A 2 -20.65 11.65 -22.52
CA ILE A 2 -20.96 13.07 -22.33
C ILE A 2 -20.43 13.98 -23.46
N TYR A 3 -19.24 13.67 -24.00
CA TYR A 3 -18.64 14.41 -25.12
C TYR A 3 -19.47 14.31 -26.40
N HIS A 4 -20.08 13.15 -26.67
CA HIS A 4 -20.98 12.94 -27.81
C HIS A 4 -22.15 13.94 -27.82
N TYR A 5 -22.86 14.04 -26.71
CA TYR A 5 -24.02 14.92 -26.63
C TYR A 5 -23.64 16.40 -26.53
N ALA A 6 -22.53 16.70 -25.86
CA ALA A 6 -22.00 18.06 -25.83
C ALA A 6 -21.59 18.55 -27.22
N SER A 7 -20.98 17.70 -28.05
CA SER A 7 -20.57 18.09 -29.41
C SER A 7 -21.76 18.40 -30.31
N LEU A 8 -22.88 17.69 -30.13
CA LEU A 8 -24.15 17.99 -30.81
C LEU A 8 -24.74 19.31 -30.33
N GLU A 9 -24.67 19.61 -29.03
CA GLU A 9 -25.17 20.85 -28.45
C GLU A 9 -24.36 22.06 -28.94
N PHE A 10 -23.03 21.97 -28.90
CA PHE A 10 -22.12 23.06 -29.27
C PHE A 10 -21.77 23.13 -30.77
N ARG A 11 -22.29 22.17 -31.57
CA ARG A 11 -21.96 21.98 -32.98
C ARG A 11 -20.43 22.03 -33.21
N SER A 12 -19.71 21.24 -32.41
CA SER A 12 -18.25 21.24 -32.34
C SER A 12 -17.69 19.82 -32.47
N ASN A 13 -16.37 19.69 -32.57
CA ASN A 13 -15.69 18.40 -32.40
C ASN A 13 -15.34 18.16 -30.92
N TYR A 14 -15.08 16.90 -30.55
CA TYR A 14 -14.71 16.53 -29.17
C TYR A 14 -13.45 17.25 -28.68
N VAL A 15 -12.47 17.42 -29.57
CA VAL A 15 -11.18 18.08 -29.26
C VAL A 15 -11.33 19.59 -29.00
N GLU A 16 -12.46 20.18 -29.40
CA GLU A 16 -12.75 21.60 -29.21
C GLU A 16 -13.48 21.86 -27.87
N LEU A 17 -13.82 20.81 -27.12
CA LEU A 17 -14.56 20.91 -25.88
C LEU A 17 -13.63 20.74 -24.67
N GLY A 18 -13.78 21.65 -23.71
CA GLY A 18 -13.15 21.59 -22.40
C GLY A 18 -14.16 21.17 -21.34
N ILE A 19 -13.65 20.54 -20.29
CA ILE A 19 -14.46 20.13 -19.14
C ILE A 19 -13.78 20.63 -17.87
N LYS A 20 -14.52 21.37 -17.03
CA LYS A 20 -14.01 21.89 -15.75
C LYS A 20 -15.16 22.21 -14.80
N ASP A 21 -14.97 21.92 -13.51
CA ASP A 21 -15.85 22.35 -12.42
C ASP A 21 -17.35 22.05 -12.63
N GLY A 22 -17.68 20.90 -13.24
CA GLY A 22 -19.07 20.51 -13.50
C GLY A 22 -19.66 21.05 -14.82
N TYR A 23 -18.86 21.72 -15.64
CA TYR A 23 -19.27 22.31 -16.91
C TYR A 23 -18.51 21.73 -18.09
N ILE A 24 -19.15 21.80 -19.25
CA ILE A 24 -18.57 21.56 -20.56
C ILE A 24 -18.68 22.86 -21.34
N PHE A 25 -17.61 23.26 -22.00
CA PHE A 25 -17.53 24.52 -22.71
C PHE A 25 -16.71 24.37 -23.98
N ARG A 26 -16.86 25.31 -24.92
CA ARG A 26 -15.95 25.36 -26.07
C ARG A 26 -14.62 26.02 -25.67
N ASN A 27 -13.50 25.42 -26.05
CA ASN A 27 -12.17 25.95 -25.74
C ASN A 27 -11.93 27.33 -26.37
N ASP A 28 -12.54 27.62 -27.51
CA ASP A 28 -12.46 28.93 -28.20
C ASP A 28 -13.38 30.00 -27.59
N ASN A 29 -14.37 29.60 -26.79
CA ASN A 29 -15.28 30.48 -26.09
C ASN A 29 -15.78 29.84 -24.78
N PRO A 30 -15.00 29.92 -23.68
CA PRO A 30 -15.34 29.27 -22.42
C PRO A 30 -16.61 29.79 -21.72
N ASP A 31 -17.09 30.98 -22.09
CA ASP A 31 -18.36 31.52 -21.59
C ASP A 31 -19.57 30.78 -22.17
N ASN A 32 -19.40 30.18 -23.36
CA ASN A 32 -20.38 29.29 -23.95
C ASN A 32 -20.24 27.89 -23.32
N LYS A 33 -20.98 27.68 -22.23
CA LYS A 33 -20.91 26.47 -21.40
C LYS A 33 -22.27 25.92 -21.04
N ILE A 34 -22.30 24.63 -20.75
CA ILE A 34 -23.45 23.89 -20.22
C ILE A 34 -23.00 23.06 -19.03
N SER A 35 -23.81 22.98 -17.99
CA SER A 35 -23.52 22.09 -16.86
C SER A 35 -23.76 20.62 -17.24
N TYR A 36 -23.14 19.69 -16.50
CA TYR A 36 -23.41 18.26 -16.68
C TYR A 36 -24.89 17.91 -16.47
N TRP A 37 -25.56 18.62 -15.54
CA TRP A 37 -26.98 18.43 -15.23
C TRP A 37 -27.88 18.89 -16.36
N GLU A 38 -27.70 20.09 -16.87
CA GLU A 38 -28.49 20.57 -18.00
C GLU A 38 -28.31 19.68 -19.23
N LEU A 39 -27.08 19.22 -19.50
CA LEU A 39 -26.84 18.28 -20.60
C LEU A 39 -27.53 16.94 -20.36
N ALA A 40 -27.45 16.39 -19.15
CA ALA A 40 -28.09 15.12 -18.81
C ALA A 40 -29.63 15.20 -18.93
N GLU A 41 -30.24 16.32 -18.51
CA GLU A 41 -31.66 16.58 -18.67
C GLU A 41 -32.06 16.64 -20.15
N LYS A 42 -31.33 17.39 -20.98
CA LYS A 42 -31.56 17.45 -22.44
C LYS A 42 -31.44 16.09 -23.12
N VAL A 43 -30.50 15.25 -22.69
CA VAL A 43 -30.35 13.88 -23.20
C VAL A 43 -31.55 13.02 -22.83
N LYS A 44 -32.01 13.13 -21.57
CA LYS A 44 -33.18 12.41 -21.06
C LYS A 44 -34.48 12.83 -21.74
N GLU A 45 -34.69 14.13 -21.97
CA GLU A 45 -35.86 14.67 -22.69
C GLU A 45 -35.97 14.10 -24.12
N LYS A 46 -34.82 13.77 -24.73
CA LYS A 46 -34.76 13.10 -26.05
C LYS A 46 -35.00 11.59 -25.98
N GLY A 47 -35.29 11.04 -24.80
CA GLY A 47 -35.52 9.62 -24.59
C GLY A 47 -34.24 8.77 -24.56
N ASP A 48 -33.07 9.41 -24.48
CA ASP A 48 -31.77 8.73 -24.48
C ASP A 48 -31.13 8.76 -23.07
N CYS A 49 -29.98 8.13 -22.90
CA CYS A 49 -29.27 8.01 -21.64
C CYS A 49 -27.75 8.16 -21.81
N LEU A 50 -27.12 8.87 -20.87
CA LEU A 50 -25.67 8.95 -20.77
C LEU A 50 -25.11 7.60 -20.29
N LYS A 51 -24.56 6.83 -21.23
CA LYS A 51 -23.86 5.57 -20.94
C LYS A 51 -22.46 5.54 -21.57
N ALA A 52 -21.55 4.86 -20.91
CA ALA A 52 -20.21 4.53 -21.37
C ALA A 52 -19.74 3.25 -20.68
N GLU A 53 -18.99 2.42 -21.40
CA GLU A 53 -18.35 1.21 -20.90
C GLU A 53 -16.90 1.20 -21.39
N ALA A 54 -15.99 0.78 -20.52
CA ALA A 54 -14.57 0.66 -20.83
C ALA A 54 -13.96 -0.44 -19.97
N SER A 55 -12.95 -1.11 -20.51
CA SER A 55 -12.19 -2.17 -19.83
C SER A 55 -10.70 -1.90 -20.00
N PHE A 56 -9.92 -2.20 -18.97
CA PHE A 56 -8.46 -2.12 -19.00
C PHE A 56 -7.88 -3.48 -18.65
N PHE A 57 -7.02 -3.99 -19.53
CA PHE A 57 -6.26 -5.21 -19.31
C PHE A 57 -4.78 -4.84 -19.47
N PRO A 58 -3.98 -4.86 -18.40
CA PRO A 58 -2.57 -4.53 -18.52
C PRO A 58 -1.87 -5.59 -19.39
N HIS A 59 -0.92 -5.15 -20.21
CA HIS A 59 -0.11 -6.06 -21.00
C HIS A 59 1.00 -6.65 -20.13
N THR A 60 0.89 -7.95 -19.84
CA THR A 60 1.91 -8.73 -19.14
C THR A 60 2.22 -10.01 -19.90
N ASP A 61 3.47 -10.43 -19.81
CA ASP A 61 3.93 -11.70 -20.34
C ASP A 61 3.58 -12.82 -19.37
N LYS A 62 3.13 -13.94 -19.94
CA LYS A 62 3.05 -15.19 -19.19
C LYS A 62 4.49 -15.68 -18.94
N PRO A 63 4.91 -15.90 -17.68
CA PRO A 63 6.23 -16.46 -17.41
C PRO A 63 6.39 -17.84 -18.06
N ASP A 64 7.58 -18.13 -18.57
CA ASP A 64 7.94 -19.45 -19.07
C ASP A 64 7.80 -20.48 -17.92
N PRO A 65 7.07 -21.59 -18.13
CA PRO A 65 6.72 -22.51 -17.05
C PRO A 65 7.90 -23.34 -16.53
N LYS A 66 9.04 -23.39 -17.24
CA LYS A 66 10.24 -24.14 -16.81
C LYS A 66 11.24 -23.25 -16.08
N THR A 67 11.37 -22.01 -16.50
CA THR A 67 12.39 -21.06 -16.03
C THR A 67 11.83 -19.96 -15.15
N GLY A 68 10.51 -19.71 -15.21
CA GLY A 68 9.84 -18.62 -14.50
C GLY A 68 10.11 -17.23 -15.10
N GLN A 69 10.73 -17.14 -16.28
CA GLN A 69 11.16 -15.87 -16.86
C GLN A 69 10.10 -15.27 -17.80
N GLY A 70 10.03 -13.95 -17.85
CA GLY A 70 9.25 -13.17 -18.82
C GLY A 70 9.80 -11.74 -18.83
N GLU A 71 9.66 -11.02 -19.95
CA GLU A 71 10.22 -9.66 -20.07
C GLU A 71 9.42 -8.64 -19.25
N LYS A 72 8.08 -8.75 -19.27
CA LYS A 72 7.15 -7.90 -18.52
C LYS A 72 6.13 -8.74 -17.73
N VAL A 73 6.57 -9.37 -16.66
CA VAL A 73 5.69 -10.21 -15.81
C VAL A 73 4.72 -9.37 -14.96
N TYR A 74 5.14 -8.17 -14.55
CA TYR A 74 4.35 -7.27 -13.71
C TYR A 74 4.08 -5.95 -14.44
N VAL A 75 2.94 -5.33 -14.10
CA VAL A 75 2.52 -4.05 -14.69
C VAL A 75 3.40 -2.89 -14.21
N ALA A 76 3.76 -2.92 -12.94
CA ALA A 76 4.64 -1.97 -12.29
C ALA A 76 5.28 -2.64 -11.05
N TYR A 77 6.41 -2.09 -10.62
CA TYR A 77 7.06 -2.48 -9.38
C TYR A 77 6.96 -1.34 -8.38
N THR A 78 6.40 -1.64 -7.21
CA THR A 78 6.34 -0.74 -6.05
C THR A 78 7.55 -1.03 -5.17
N PHE A 79 8.28 0.01 -4.78
CA PHE A 79 9.44 -0.11 -3.90
C PHE A 79 9.15 0.56 -2.57
N VAL A 80 9.49 -0.13 -1.48
CA VAL A 80 9.35 0.40 -0.12
C VAL A 80 10.65 0.19 0.63
N THR A 81 11.15 1.26 1.25
CA THR A 81 12.28 1.23 2.16
C THR A 81 11.82 1.71 3.53
N GLN A 82 12.19 0.97 4.57
CA GLN A 82 11.91 1.33 5.95
C GLN A 82 13.17 1.36 6.80
N VAL A 83 13.24 2.37 7.67
CA VAL A 83 14.18 2.43 8.78
C VAL A 83 13.35 2.39 10.06
N VAL A 84 13.68 1.48 10.96
CA VAL A 84 12.95 1.24 12.19
C VAL A 84 13.89 1.42 13.37
N GLU A 85 13.42 2.15 14.37
CA GLU A 85 14.07 2.28 15.68
C GLU A 85 13.34 1.42 16.69
N VAL A 86 14.10 0.63 17.46
CA VAL A 86 13.57 -0.25 18.50
C VAL A 86 14.29 -0.04 19.82
N GLU A 87 13.59 -0.30 20.91
CA GLU A 87 14.15 -0.48 22.24
C GLU A 87 14.03 -1.95 22.64
N VAL A 88 15.09 -2.51 23.22
CA VAL A 88 15.12 -3.90 23.68
C VAL A 88 15.41 -3.94 25.16
N ASP A 89 14.46 -4.43 25.95
CA ASP A 89 14.70 -4.74 27.35
C ASP A 89 15.48 -6.06 27.45
N THR A 90 16.73 -5.99 27.90
CA THR A 90 17.59 -7.17 27.97
C THR A 90 17.28 -8.13 29.13
N ASP A 91 16.49 -7.69 30.11
CA ASP A 91 16.09 -8.50 31.26
C ASP A 91 14.78 -9.26 31.00
N THR A 92 13.87 -8.67 30.20
CA THR A 92 12.58 -9.30 29.83
C THR A 92 12.52 -9.84 28.40
N GLY A 93 13.39 -9.37 27.50
CA GLY A 93 13.39 -9.70 26.08
C GLY A 93 12.30 -8.99 25.28
N ILE A 94 11.55 -8.07 25.89
CA ILE A 94 10.52 -7.28 25.21
C ILE A 94 11.20 -6.32 24.22
N VAL A 95 10.65 -6.26 23.01
CA VAL A 95 11.07 -5.33 21.97
C VAL A 95 9.94 -4.33 21.73
N GLN A 96 10.23 -3.04 21.87
CA GLN A 96 9.31 -1.96 21.54
C GLN A 96 9.75 -1.27 20.26
N VAL A 97 8.82 -1.03 19.33
CA VAL A 97 9.08 -0.23 18.12
C VAL A 97 8.76 1.23 18.44
N LEU A 98 9.75 2.11 18.32
CA LEU A 98 9.62 3.52 18.72
C LEU A 98 9.24 4.41 17.53
N ASN A 99 10.01 4.32 16.45
CA ASN A 99 9.86 5.15 15.27
C ASN A 99 9.98 4.30 14.00
N VAL A 100 9.14 4.60 13.00
CA VAL A 100 9.23 4.02 11.66
C VAL A 100 9.27 5.12 10.61
N TYR A 101 10.34 5.12 9.83
CA TYR A 101 10.52 6.00 8.70
C TYR A 101 10.32 5.19 7.42
N THR A 102 9.32 5.56 6.61
CA THR A 102 9.00 4.86 5.37
C THR A 102 9.21 5.77 4.18
N ALA A 103 9.93 5.30 3.17
CA ALA A 103 9.92 5.86 1.82
C ALA A 103 9.30 4.85 0.85
N ALA A 104 8.22 5.22 0.18
CA ALA A 104 7.48 4.34 -0.71
C ALA A 104 7.34 4.97 -2.11
N ASP A 105 7.89 4.31 -3.12
CA ASP A 105 7.64 4.61 -4.54
C ASP A 105 6.30 4.02 -4.95
N ILE A 106 5.31 4.90 -5.05
CA ILE A 106 3.91 4.57 -5.33
C ILE A 106 3.45 5.10 -6.69
N GLY A 107 4.39 5.56 -7.50
CA GLY A 107 4.11 6.25 -8.75
C GLY A 107 3.38 7.58 -8.54
N LYS A 108 2.06 7.60 -8.65
CA LYS A 108 1.23 8.77 -8.30
C LYS A 108 0.31 8.50 -7.11
N ALA A 109 0.34 9.37 -6.11
CA ALA A 109 -0.59 9.36 -4.99
C ALA A 109 -1.93 9.96 -5.43
N VAL A 110 -2.89 9.09 -5.82
CA VAL A 110 -4.26 9.52 -6.15
C VAL A 110 -4.93 10.18 -4.94
N ASN A 111 -4.71 9.63 -3.74
CA ASN A 111 -5.11 10.23 -2.47
C ASN A 111 -3.98 10.02 -1.45
N PRO A 112 -3.13 11.04 -1.20
CA PRO A 112 -1.98 10.93 -0.31
C PRO A 112 -2.33 10.43 1.09
N LYS A 113 -3.43 10.93 1.67
CA LYS A 113 -3.85 10.55 3.03
C LYS A 113 -4.24 9.08 3.14
N ASN A 114 -4.91 8.53 2.11
CA ASN A 114 -5.25 7.10 2.09
C ASN A 114 -3.99 6.24 1.90
N VAL A 115 -3.03 6.71 1.12
CA VAL A 115 -1.74 6.03 0.94
C VAL A 115 -0.96 5.98 2.25
N GLU A 116 -0.88 7.10 2.97
CA GLU A 116 -0.27 7.15 4.31
C GLU A 116 -0.95 6.15 5.27
N GLY A 117 -2.28 6.13 5.32
CA GLY A 117 -3.02 5.16 6.15
C GLY A 117 -2.77 3.70 5.77
N GLN A 118 -2.55 3.39 4.49
CA GLN A 118 -2.14 2.04 4.06
C GLN A 118 -0.73 1.69 4.52
N ILE A 119 0.21 2.64 4.44
CA ILE A 119 1.58 2.47 4.92
C ILE A 119 1.59 2.21 6.43
N GLU A 120 0.87 3.01 7.19
CA GLU A 120 0.76 2.89 8.64
C GLU A 120 0.10 1.56 9.04
N GLY A 121 -1.05 1.23 8.45
CA GLY A 121 -1.74 -0.03 8.71
C GLY A 121 -0.93 -1.27 8.35
N GLY A 122 -0.29 -1.27 7.17
CA GLY A 122 0.60 -2.35 6.76
C GLY A 122 1.84 -2.47 7.65
N THR A 123 2.39 -1.35 8.11
CA THR A 123 3.49 -1.37 9.08
C THR A 123 3.06 -1.98 10.41
N VAL A 124 1.89 -1.60 10.94
CA VAL A 124 1.37 -2.21 12.17
C VAL A 124 1.16 -3.72 12.00
N GLN A 125 0.61 -4.16 10.87
CA GLN A 125 0.51 -5.59 10.56
C GLN A 125 1.88 -6.28 10.51
N GLY A 126 2.89 -5.60 9.95
CA GLY A 126 4.26 -6.09 9.92
C GLY A 126 4.90 -6.19 11.30
N ILE A 127 4.58 -5.27 12.22
CA ILE A 127 5.00 -5.34 13.63
C ILE A 127 4.38 -6.58 14.29
N GLY A 128 3.09 -6.82 14.07
CA GLY A 128 2.41 -8.03 14.54
C GLY A 128 3.11 -9.30 14.07
N MET A 129 3.34 -9.43 12.75
CA MET A 129 4.08 -10.54 12.16
C MET A 129 5.50 -10.70 12.73
N ALA A 130 6.19 -9.59 13.00
CA ALA A 130 7.56 -9.62 13.48
C ALA A 130 7.66 -10.05 14.95
N LEU A 131 6.73 -9.63 15.81
CA LEU A 131 6.91 -9.67 17.28
C LEU A 131 5.82 -10.45 18.03
N MET A 132 4.64 -10.67 17.46
CA MET A 132 3.44 -11.10 18.22
C MET A 132 2.71 -12.29 17.61
N GLU A 133 2.46 -12.27 16.31
CA GLU A 133 1.51 -13.15 15.64
C GLU A 133 2.09 -14.56 15.43
N GLU A 134 1.68 -15.52 16.26
CA GLU A 134 2.04 -16.94 16.13
C GLU A 134 0.80 -17.82 16.16
N GLN A 135 0.55 -18.57 15.09
CA GLN A 135 -0.49 -19.59 15.07
C GLN A 135 0.08 -20.91 15.60
N ILE A 136 -0.48 -21.41 16.69
CA ILE A 136 -0.03 -22.65 17.32
C ILE A 136 -0.95 -23.79 16.86
N ILE A 137 -0.38 -24.75 16.13
CA ILE A 137 -1.11 -25.94 15.65
C ILE A 137 -0.51 -27.19 16.29
N LYS A 138 -1.36 -28.03 16.87
CA LYS A 138 -0.98 -29.35 17.38
C LYS A 138 -1.99 -30.38 16.93
N GLU A 139 -1.50 -31.46 16.31
CA GLU A 139 -2.34 -32.58 15.84
C GLU A 139 -3.49 -32.12 14.92
N GLY A 140 -3.22 -31.09 14.10
CA GLY A 140 -4.21 -30.50 13.18
C GLY A 140 -5.20 -29.53 13.81
N ILE A 141 -5.08 -29.24 15.11
CA ILE A 141 -5.96 -28.33 15.85
C ILE A 141 -5.20 -27.03 16.17
N THR A 142 -5.81 -25.89 15.85
CA THR A 142 -5.33 -24.57 16.28
C THR A 142 -5.60 -24.40 17.77
N LEU A 143 -4.54 -24.21 18.55
CA LEU A 143 -4.63 -24.11 20.02
C LEU A 143 -4.97 -22.70 20.51
N ASN A 144 -4.73 -21.68 19.68
CA ASN A 144 -5.05 -20.29 19.97
C ASN A 144 -5.94 -19.65 18.88
N PRO A 145 -7.18 -20.13 18.69
CA PRO A 145 -8.06 -19.65 17.62
C PRO A 145 -8.75 -18.30 17.94
N ASP A 146 -8.48 -17.71 19.11
CA ASP A 146 -9.07 -16.47 19.58
C ASP A 146 -8.04 -15.34 19.69
N LEU A 147 -8.50 -14.09 19.80
CA LEU A 147 -7.65 -12.89 19.88
C LEU A 147 -7.03 -12.65 21.26
N THR A 148 -7.21 -13.55 22.22
CA THR A 148 -6.51 -13.51 23.51
C THR A 148 -5.26 -14.38 23.45
N GLY A 149 -5.34 -15.54 22.77
CA GLY A 149 -4.21 -16.44 22.54
C GLY A 149 -3.41 -16.13 21.26
N TYR A 150 -4.02 -15.50 20.26
CA TYR A 150 -3.35 -14.99 19.07
C TYR A 150 -3.23 -13.47 19.18
N LEU A 151 -2.03 -13.01 19.56
CA LEU A 151 -1.78 -11.62 19.83
C LEU A 151 -1.64 -10.82 18.53
N ILE A 152 -2.36 -9.71 18.46
CA ILE A 152 -2.20 -8.68 17.43
C ILE A 152 -1.84 -7.35 18.11
N PRO A 153 -1.19 -6.42 17.40
CA PRO A 153 -0.88 -5.10 17.94
C PRO A 153 -2.14 -4.35 18.42
N THR A 154 -2.02 -3.70 19.57
CA THR A 154 -3.03 -2.81 20.14
C THR A 154 -2.71 -1.35 19.81
N SER A 155 -3.58 -0.43 20.19
CA SER A 155 -3.30 1.02 20.06
C SER A 155 -2.10 1.49 20.87
N MET A 156 -1.65 0.72 21.87
CA MET A 156 -0.48 1.04 22.68
C MET A 156 0.84 0.61 22.02
N ASP A 157 0.77 -0.22 20.97
CA ASP A 157 1.92 -0.76 20.25
C ASP A 157 2.25 0.06 18.99
N ILE A 158 1.56 1.18 18.79
CA ILE A 158 1.66 2.01 17.59
C ILE A 158 2.89 2.94 17.70
N PRO A 159 3.86 2.84 16.78
CA PRO A 159 5.03 3.72 16.79
C PRO A 159 4.71 5.09 16.20
N HIS A 160 5.68 6.00 16.28
CA HIS A 160 5.62 7.23 15.50
C HIS A 160 6.00 6.97 14.04
N PHE A 161 5.16 7.44 13.11
CA PHE A 161 5.37 7.28 11.67
C PHE A 161 5.91 8.57 11.03
N THR A 162 6.89 8.42 10.16
CA THR A 162 7.30 9.45 9.20
C THR A 162 7.31 8.87 7.81
N ASN A 163 6.33 9.28 6.99
CA ASN A 163 6.12 8.71 5.66
C ASN A 163 6.55 9.70 4.56
N ARG A 164 7.32 9.21 3.60
CA ARG A 164 7.71 9.91 2.38
C ARG A 164 7.16 9.17 1.17
N LEU A 165 6.18 9.80 0.51
CA LEU A 165 5.68 9.33 -0.77
C LEU A 165 6.66 9.76 -1.86
N VAL A 166 7.22 8.80 -2.58
CA VAL A 166 8.08 9.00 -3.74
C VAL A 166 7.22 8.83 -4.97
N GLU A 167 7.21 9.84 -5.84
CA GLU A 167 6.39 9.84 -7.04
C GLU A 167 7.24 9.77 -8.31
N ASN A 168 7.08 8.69 -9.07
CA ASN A 168 7.71 8.47 -10.38
C ASN A 168 6.62 8.01 -11.37
N GLU A 169 6.45 8.69 -12.50
CA GLU A 169 5.37 8.36 -13.45
C GLU A 169 5.76 7.22 -14.42
N ASP A 170 6.24 6.11 -13.88
CA ASP A 170 6.78 4.95 -14.62
C ASP A 170 5.79 3.76 -14.70
N SER A 171 4.52 3.99 -14.35
CA SER A 171 3.46 2.98 -14.32
C SER A 171 2.40 3.23 -15.39
N ASP A 172 1.92 2.17 -16.04
CA ASP A 172 0.72 2.19 -16.90
C ASP A 172 -0.59 2.34 -16.09
N GLY A 173 -0.49 2.45 -14.76
CA GLY A 173 -1.63 2.67 -13.88
C GLY A 173 -2.29 4.05 -14.04
N PRO A 174 -3.50 4.24 -13.48
CA PRO A 174 -4.25 5.48 -13.62
C PRO A 174 -3.44 6.65 -13.09
N PHE A 175 -3.21 7.66 -13.93
CA PHE A 175 -2.38 8.82 -13.61
C PHE A 175 -0.93 8.49 -13.22
N GLY A 176 -0.41 7.31 -13.60
CA GLY A 176 0.90 6.84 -13.19
C GLY A 176 0.93 6.18 -11.80
N ALA A 177 -0.23 5.88 -11.19
CA ALA A 177 -0.30 5.24 -9.87
C ALA A 177 0.20 3.79 -9.86
N LYS A 178 0.75 3.36 -8.72
CA LYS A 178 1.10 1.97 -8.39
C LYS A 178 0.32 1.50 -7.15
N GLY A 179 0.28 0.19 -6.93
CA GLY A 179 -0.35 -0.40 -5.74
C GLY A 179 0.55 -0.32 -4.51
N ILE A 180 0.01 0.05 -3.35
CA ILE A 180 0.75 0.15 -2.07
C ILE A 180 0.21 -0.78 -0.97
N GLY A 181 -0.96 -1.41 -1.17
CA GLY A 181 -1.64 -2.17 -0.11
C GLY A 181 -0.77 -3.27 0.50
N GLU A 182 -0.30 -4.22 -0.32
CA GLU A 182 0.59 -5.30 0.17
C GLU A 182 2.03 -4.82 0.43
N PRO A 183 2.66 -3.98 -0.43
CA PRO A 183 4.05 -3.56 -0.23
C PRO A 183 4.32 -2.82 1.10
N ALA A 184 3.32 -2.16 1.66
CA ALA A 184 3.41 -1.48 2.95
C ALA A 184 3.83 -2.40 4.12
N THR A 185 3.49 -3.69 4.07
CA THR A 185 3.77 -4.64 5.16
C THR A 185 5.17 -5.25 5.05
N ILE A 186 5.68 -5.42 3.83
CA ILE A 186 6.82 -6.30 3.51
C ILE A 186 8.12 -5.85 4.18
N ALA A 187 8.42 -4.54 4.17
CA ALA A 187 9.70 -4.01 4.65
C ALA A 187 9.84 -4.03 6.19
N THR A 188 8.72 -4.11 6.90
CA THR A 188 8.66 -3.92 8.35
C THR A 188 9.43 -5.00 9.12
N VAL A 189 9.14 -6.26 8.80
CA VAL A 189 9.70 -7.43 9.48
C VAL A 189 11.24 -7.47 9.39
N PRO A 190 11.87 -7.38 8.20
CA PRO A 190 13.33 -7.36 8.12
C PRO A 190 13.93 -6.09 8.73
N ALA A 191 13.25 -4.94 8.68
CA ALA A 191 13.74 -3.72 9.31
C ALA A 191 13.81 -3.85 10.83
N ILE A 192 12.77 -4.41 11.47
CA ILE A 192 12.77 -4.70 12.91
C ILE A 192 13.87 -5.70 13.26
N ALA A 193 14.02 -6.79 12.51
CA ALA A 193 15.05 -7.79 12.78
C ALA A 193 16.47 -7.22 12.66
N ASN A 194 16.70 -6.31 11.71
CA ASN A 194 17.97 -5.59 11.59
C ASN A 194 18.20 -4.60 12.73
N ALA A 195 17.16 -3.87 13.15
CA ALA A 195 17.23 -2.93 14.27
C ALA A 195 17.52 -3.63 15.60
N ILE A 196 16.94 -4.81 15.84
CA ILE A 196 17.27 -5.66 17.00
C ILE A 196 18.74 -6.07 16.97
N TYR A 197 19.24 -6.49 15.80
CA TYR A 197 20.64 -6.87 15.66
C TYR A 197 21.58 -5.68 15.94
N ASP A 198 21.24 -4.49 15.47
CA ASP A 198 21.99 -3.27 15.77
C ASP A 198 21.98 -2.94 17.28
N ALA A 199 20.81 -3.05 17.93
CA ALA A 199 20.64 -2.72 19.34
C ALA A 199 21.39 -3.66 20.31
N VAL A 200 21.37 -4.98 20.04
CA VAL A 200 21.85 -5.99 21.02
C VAL A 200 22.75 -7.08 20.43
N GLY A 201 23.07 -7.02 19.14
CA GLY A 201 24.01 -7.93 18.47
C GLY A 201 23.51 -9.35 18.24
N VAL A 202 22.23 -9.64 18.48
CA VAL A 202 21.66 -10.99 18.29
C VAL A 202 20.86 -11.08 17.00
N ARG A 203 20.89 -12.25 16.36
CA ARG A 203 20.18 -12.51 15.10
C ARG A 203 19.20 -13.67 15.30
N ILE A 204 17.91 -13.38 15.15
CA ILE A 204 16.84 -14.38 15.27
C ILE A 204 16.23 -14.60 13.89
N PHE A 205 16.25 -15.85 13.43
CA PHE A 205 15.80 -16.24 12.08
C PHE A 205 14.44 -16.94 12.08
N ASN A 206 13.78 -17.03 13.23
CA ASN A 206 12.49 -17.69 13.39
C ASN A 206 11.48 -16.70 14.00
N LEU A 207 10.52 -16.28 13.18
CA LEU A 207 9.46 -15.35 13.56
C LEU A 207 8.29 -16.08 14.25
N PRO A 208 7.50 -15.37 15.07
CA PRO A 208 7.78 -14.02 15.56
C PRO A 208 8.96 -14.03 16.56
N ILE A 209 9.60 -12.88 16.74
CA ILE A 209 10.71 -12.66 17.68
C ILE A 209 10.12 -12.42 19.08
N THR A 210 9.65 -13.50 19.70
CA THR A 210 9.01 -13.42 21.02
C THR A 210 10.03 -13.09 22.12
N PRO A 211 9.59 -12.58 23.29
CA PRO A 211 10.46 -12.31 24.43
C PRO A 211 11.29 -13.53 24.86
N GLU A 212 10.71 -14.74 24.80
CA GLU A 212 11.43 -15.99 25.14
C GLU A 212 12.57 -16.27 24.15
N LYS A 213 12.32 -16.08 22.84
CA LYS A 213 13.35 -16.24 21.81
C LYS A 213 14.44 -15.18 21.96
N MET A 214 14.08 -13.94 22.31
CA MET A 214 15.01 -12.86 22.62
C MET A 214 15.90 -13.17 23.82
N LEU A 215 15.31 -13.54 24.96
CA LEU A 215 16.06 -13.88 26.17
C LEU A 215 16.99 -15.06 25.97
N LYS A 216 16.54 -16.08 25.21
CA LYS A 216 17.39 -17.21 24.84
C LYS A 216 18.60 -16.75 24.02
N ALA A 217 18.38 -15.97 22.97
CA ALA A 217 19.44 -15.47 22.11
C ALA A 217 20.44 -14.56 22.87
N LEU A 218 19.95 -13.69 23.75
CA LEU A 218 20.78 -12.82 24.60
C LEU A 218 21.66 -13.63 25.56
N LYS A 219 21.11 -14.68 26.18
CA LYS A 219 21.88 -15.58 27.05
C LYS A 219 22.98 -16.31 26.28
N GLU A 220 22.65 -16.86 25.12
CA GLU A 220 23.62 -17.55 24.27
C GLU A 220 24.75 -16.59 23.84
N ASN A 221 24.43 -15.37 23.42
CA ASN A 221 25.43 -14.38 23.00
C ASN A 221 26.38 -13.97 24.15
N ARG A 222 25.87 -13.78 25.37
CA ARG A 222 26.69 -13.47 26.55
C ARG A 222 27.68 -14.59 26.91
N VAL A 223 27.32 -15.85 26.65
CA VAL A 223 28.21 -17.00 26.89
C VAL A 223 29.36 -17.07 25.88
N PHE A 224 29.16 -16.60 24.64
CA PHE A 224 30.21 -16.56 23.62
C PHE A 224 31.10 -15.30 23.67
N GLY A 225 30.65 -14.24 24.38
CA GLY A 225 31.40 -13.00 24.58
C GLY A 225 32.33 -12.97 25.81
N MET A 226 32.37 -14.05 26.61
CA MET A 226 33.31 -14.27 27.72
C MET A 226 34.40 -15.26 27.32
#